data_AF-A0A3M2E799-F1
#
_entry.id   AF-A0A3M2E799-F1
#
_cell.length_a   1.000
_cell.length_b   1.000
_cell.length_c   1.000
_cell.angle_alpha   90.00
_cell.angle_beta   90.00
_cell.angle_gamma   90.00
#
_symmetry.space_group_name_H-M   'P 1'
#
loop_
_entity.id
_entity.type
_entity.pdbx_description
1 polymer ?
#
loop_
_entity_poly.entity_id
_entity_poly.type
_entity_poly.pdbx_seq_one_letter_code
_entity_poly.pdbx_strand_id
1 'polypeptide(L)'
;MQKLDPAVGIAQAFGRGDRRRPAAFMLQRQRNEDGLVHGSSSRLIRGRSKPHDRPPARPRLDRDHAPRDPRCARCPGGPGPPPRRPARRRGPGLGPSSGWHRAGASRYRAAMPLMRRIVSLWASASLVQRFALTGGVVMLAAAAILGMWVSDRIARGVIRQSAVNSAHFVETVIAPIVEELAAADRLSPGAIRALQEILAAPPLAGRVVSMKIWKEGGRVVFATDEALIGQSFPPSPALREAWAGRVAAEFDDLADEESLGEAALGRPLVEIYTPAVAVWSGRTIAVIEFYEIADALAGEIAAARRTSWILVASVMAATGASLIGIVGAGSRTIERQRALLADQVRAQERLAQTNAALRRDIQRASAGVTETNERYLARIGADLHDGPAQLLSLAALRLDSLEAESCPAARAEQFAELRRALADAMAEIRAISRGLSLPGIADRPVTEVVRRAVEIHRALTRADVALELPADGPVLPRARLIAVYRFVQEGLSNATRHAGGAGMAVALRLEGGRVTVTVSDRGPGFAMPLAPDIPGLGLRGLSERIASLGGSFAIRSRPGAGTVLHLSFPADEEPDLA
;
A
#
# COMPACT_ATOMS: atom_id res chain seq x y z
N MET A 1 -15.87 52.46 -55.08
CA MET A 1 -16.83 52.60 -56.18
C MET A 1 -17.17 51.19 -56.66
N GLN A 2 -18.45 50.80 -56.59
CA GLN A 2 -19.11 49.56 -57.11
C GLN A 2 -18.66 48.19 -56.53
N LYS A 3 -19.53 47.47 -55.79
CA LYS A 3 -20.61 46.52 -56.22
C LYS A 3 -20.01 45.21 -56.79
N LEU A 4 -20.34 43.98 -56.41
CA LEU A 4 -21.55 43.34 -55.86
C LEU A 4 -21.17 42.00 -55.15
N ASP A 5 -21.94 41.63 -54.13
CA ASP A 5 -22.20 40.26 -53.64
C ASP A 5 -23.49 39.75 -54.35
N PRO A 6 -23.80 38.44 -54.54
CA PRO A 6 -24.42 37.62 -53.45
C PRO A 6 -24.16 36.09 -53.59
N ALA A 7 -24.48 35.18 -52.66
CA ALA A 7 -25.85 34.76 -52.34
C ALA A 7 -25.90 33.56 -51.35
N VAL A 8 -26.75 33.73 -50.30
CA VAL A 8 -27.79 32.80 -49.78
C VAL A 8 -27.35 31.54 -49.02
N GLY A 9 -27.81 31.22 -47.80
CA GLY A 9 -28.74 31.90 -46.88
C GLY A 9 -29.37 30.96 -45.83
N ILE A 10 -29.69 31.56 -44.65
CA ILE A 10 -30.92 31.36 -43.82
C ILE A 10 -30.94 30.08 -42.91
N ALA A 11 -31.25 30.08 -41.60
CA ALA A 11 -31.79 31.07 -40.66
C ALA A 11 -31.69 30.62 -39.16
N GLN A 12 -31.68 31.64 -38.27
CA GLN A 12 -32.38 31.77 -36.96
C GLN A 12 -31.98 30.84 -35.78
N ALA A 13 -31.97 31.22 -34.49
CA ALA A 13 -32.63 32.32 -33.76
C ALA A 13 -31.91 32.66 -32.42
N PHE A 14 -31.95 33.96 -32.07
CA PHE A 14 -32.22 34.60 -30.77
C PHE A 14 -31.66 34.07 -29.43
N GLY A 15 -31.02 34.99 -28.68
CA GLY A 15 -30.95 34.94 -27.21
C GLY A 15 -29.95 35.90 -26.57
N ARG A 16 -30.30 37.20 -26.50
CA ARG A 16 -29.55 38.26 -25.79
C ARG A 16 -29.53 38.03 -24.27
N GLY A 17 -28.46 38.47 -23.61
CA GLY A 17 -28.38 38.60 -22.15
C GLY A 17 -27.13 39.36 -21.69
N ASP A 18 -27.16 40.68 -21.86
CA ASP A 18 -26.19 41.68 -21.42
C ASP A 18 -25.98 41.71 -19.89
N ARG A 19 -24.75 41.98 -19.42
CA ARG A 19 -24.43 42.94 -18.34
C ARG A 19 -22.93 42.99 -17.95
N ARG A 20 -22.34 44.16 -18.19
CA ARG A 20 -21.47 44.97 -17.29
C ARG A 20 -20.07 44.46 -16.87
N ARG A 21 -19.03 45.15 -17.39
CA ARG A 21 -17.74 45.50 -16.71
C ARG A 21 -17.99 46.63 -15.66
N PRO A 22 -17.02 47.15 -14.85
CA PRO A 22 -15.54 47.01 -14.89
C PRO A 22 -14.76 46.99 -13.53
N ALA A 23 -13.43 46.81 -13.67
CA ALA A 23 -12.31 47.40 -12.90
C ALA A 23 -12.08 47.08 -11.41
N ALA A 24 -10.85 46.68 -11.04
CA ALA A 24 -9.89 47.54 -10.31
C ALA A 24 -8.67 46.78 -9.72
N PHE A 25 -7.48 47.36 -10.01
CA PHE A 25 -6.32 47.60 -9.13
C PHE A 25 -5.27 46.53 -8.77
N MET A 26 -4.04 46.89 -9.20
CA MET A 26 -2.73 46.54 -8.62
C MET A 26 -2.65 46.85 -7.11
N LEU A 27 -1.86 46.09 -6.35
CA LEU A 27 -0.52 46.51 -5.89
C LEU A 27 0.16 45.52 -4.94
N GLN A 28 1.44 45.39 -5.23
CA GLN A 28 2.60 44.79 -4.58
C GLN A 28 2.93 45.36 -3.18
N ARG A 29 3.30 44.48 -2.24
CA ARG A 29 4.19 44.67 -1.06
C ARG A 29 4.11 43.38 -0.22
N GLN A 30 5.12 42.84 0.47
CA GLN A 30 6.40 43.37 0.93
C GLN A 30 7.30 42.18 1.33
N ARG A 31 8.59 42.24 0.97
CA ARG A 31 9.71 41.53 1.62
C ARG A 31 10.22 42.40 2.78
N ASN A 32 10.66 41.74 3.84
CA ASN A 32 11.66 42.10 4.87
C ASN A 32 11.50 41.02 5.97
N GLU A 33 12.49 40.48 6.67
CA GLU A 33 13.87 40.87 7.01
C GLU A 33 14.64 39.63 7.52
N ASP A 34 15.96 39.59 7.26
CA ASP A 34 17.11 39.35 8.16
C ASP A 34 17.05 38.24 9.25
N GLY A 35 18.08 37.45 9.58
CA GLY A 35 19.51 37.47 9.27
C GLY A 35 20.29 36.83 10.45
N LEU A 36 21.29 35.99 10.14
CA LEU A 36 22.54 35.72 10.91
C LEU A 36 22.40 35.01 12.31
N VAL A 37 23.30 34.19 12.89
CA VAL A 37 24.63 33.62 12.57
C VAL A 37 25.03 32.64 13.72
N HIS A 38 25.97 31.72 13.42
CA HIS A 38 26.95 31.00 14.28
C HIS A 38 26.67 29.62 14.92
N GLY A 39 27.70 28.76 14.77
CA GLY A 39 28.04 27.65 15.70
C GLY A 39 28.34 26.30 15.03
N SER A 40 29.34 26.18 14.14
CA SER A 40 30.66 25.58 14.39
C SER A 40 30.71 24.12 14.91
N SER A 41 31.32 23.27 14.08
CA SER A 41 32.43 22.35 14.39
C SER A 41 32.21 20.91 14.92
N SER A 42 32.76 19.99 14.11
CA SER A 42 33.62 18.84 14.49
C SER A 42 32.97 17.50 14.85
N ARG A 43 33.17 16.48 13.99
CA ARG A 43 34.29 15.51 14.10
C ARG A 43 34.15 14.35 13.09
N LEU A 44 35.11 14.27 12.17
CA LEU A 44 35.51 13.04 11.47
C LEU A 44 36.48 12.27 12.36
N ILE A 45 36.21 10.99 12.66
CA ILE A 45 37.22 10.02 13.09
C ILE A 45 36.97 8.68 12.41
N ARG A 46 37.96 8.24 11.61
CA ARG A 46 38.16 6.84 11.18
C ARG A 46 38.72 6.04 12.36
N GLY A 47 38.26 4.82 12.55
CA GLY A 47 38.91 3.84 13.44
C GLY A 47 38.31 2.45 13.30
N ARG A 48 39.13 1.50 12.86
CA ARG A 48 38.82 0.08 12.63
C ARG A 48 38.56 -0.68 13.94
N SER A 49 37.63 -1.65 13.90
CA SER A 49 37.79 -2.96 14.57
C SER A 49 36.69 -3.96 14.13
N LYS A 50 37.12 -5.19 13.84
CA LYS A 50 36.37 -6.47 13.74
C LYS A 50 37.00 -7.39 14.83
N PRO A 51 36.50 -8.60 15.17
CA PRO A 51 35.27 -9.34 14.76
C PRO A 51 34.52 -9.95 16.00
N HIS A 52 33.65 -10.95 15.76
CA HIS A 52 32.76 -11.74 16.66
C HIS A 52 31.31 -11.22 16.73
N ASP A 53 30.23 -11.97 16.53
CA ASP A 53 29.99 -13.42 16.67
C ASP A 53 28.93 -13.96 15.69
N ARG A 54 29.04 -15.27 15.41
CA ARG A 54 28.02 -16.09 14.73
C ARG A 54 26.91 -16.46 15.74
N PRO A 55 25.62 -16.44 15.37
CA PRO A 55 24.60 -17.17 16.11
C PRO A 55 24.49 -18.63 15.61
N PRO A 56 24.15 -19.60 16.49
CA PRO A 56 24.15 -21.02 16.17
C PRO A 56 22.90 -21.49 15.43
N ALA A 57 23.04 -22.69 14.89
CA ALA A 57 22.12 -23.44 14.05
C ALA A 57 20.73 -23.67 14.67
N ARG A 58 19.70 -23.64 13.81
CA ARG A 58 18.35 -24.17 14.08
C ARG A 58 18.38 -25.70 14.02
N PRO A 59 17.77 -26.44 14.97
CA PRO A 59 17.51 -27.86 14.78
C PRO A 59 16.31 -28.06 13.86
N ARG A 60 16.42 -29.04 12.96
CA ARG A 60 15.32 -29.65 12.22
C ARG A 60 14.41 -30.36 13.22
N LEU A 61 13.11 -30.07 13.17
CA LEU A 61 12.08 -30.89 13.82
C LEU A 61 11.32 -31.63 12.73
N ASP A 62 11.42 -32.96 12.80
CA ASP A 62 10.60 -33.93 12.09
C ASP A 62 9.12 -33.65 12.34
N ARG A 63 8.35 -33.64 11.25
CA ARG A 63 6.89 -33.73 11.30
C ARG A 63 6.53 -35.19 11.17
N ASP A 64 6.21 -35.82 12.29
CA ASP A 64 5.33 -36.97 12.35
C ASP A 64 4.57 -36.93 13.67
N HIS A 65 3.31 -37.40 13.66
CA HIS A 65 2.37 -37.58 14.77
C HIS A 65 1.31 -36.47 14.94
N ALA A 66 0.20 -36.64 14.22
CA ALA A 66 -1.13 -36.18 14.64
C ALA A 66 -1.78 -37.26 15.53
N PRO A 67 -2.40 -36.94 16.68
CA PRO A 67 -3.15 -37.92 17.45
C PRO A 67 -4.57 -38.08 16.91
N ARG A 68 -4.98 -39.32 16.67
CA ARG A 68 -6.38 -39.73 16.45
C ARG A 68 -6.98 -40.14 17.79
N ASP A 69 -8.05 -39.47 18.20
CA ASP A 69 -8.92 -39.90 19.30
C ASP A 69 -10.07 -40.78 18.75
N PRO A 70 -10.42 -41.92 19.37
CA PRO A 70 -11.46 -42.80 18.87
C PRO A 70 -12.74 -42.83 19.74
N ARG A 71 -13.87 -42.99 19.04
CA ARG A 71 -15.15 -43.63 19.46
C ARG A 71 -16.36 -42.73 19.80
N CYS A 72 -17.42 -43.05 19.06
CA CYS A 72 -18.88 -42.96 19.29
C CYS A 72 -19.55 -42.11 18.18
N ALA A 73 -20.58 -42.55 17.44
CA ALA A 73 -21.62 -43.52 17.73
C ALA A 73 -22.19 -44.19 16.44
N ARG A 74 -23.08 -45.17 16.67
CA ARG A 74 -23.71 -46.14 15.74
C ARG A 74 -24.68 -45.53 14.69
N CYS A 75 -24.56 -46.04 13.44
CA CYS A 75 -25.54 -46.52 12.41
C CYS A 75 -27.02 -46.02 12.33
N PRO A 76 -27.77 -46.20 11.20
CA PRO A 76 -27.41 -46.71 9.84
C PRO A 76 -28.00 -45.87 8.66
N GLY A 77 -27.51 -46.09 7.43
CA GLY A 77 -28.26 -45.77 6.20
C GLY A 77 -27.45 -45.13 5.08
N GLY A 78 -26.84 -45.93 4.21
CA GLY A 78 -26.25 -45.47 2.96
C GLY A 78 -26.16 -46.62 1.94
N PRO A 79 -26.44 -46.38 0.65
CA PRO A 79 -26.41 -47.39 -0.41
C PRO A 79 -24.98 -47.74 -0.83
N GLY A 80 -24.75 -49.00 -1.18
CA GLY A 80 -23.44 -49.57 -1.52
C GLY A 80 -22.87 -49.12 -2.88
N PRO A 81 -21.57 -49.38 -3.13
CA PRO A 81 -20.85 -48.94 -4.33
C PRO A 81 -21.04 -49.85 -5.55
N PRO A 82 -20.81 -49.36 -6.78
CA PRO A 82 -21.10 -50.08 -8.03
C PRO A 82 -20.05 -51.14 -8.41
N PRO A 83 -20.40 -52.11 -9.27
CA PRO A 83 -19.58 -53.30 -9.51
C PRO A 83 -18.45 -53.09 -10.54
N ARG A 84 -17.40 -53.92 -10.35
CA ARG A 84 -16.20 -54.06 -11.18
C ARG A 84 -16.51 -54.66 -12.57
N ARG A 85 -15.86 -54.14 -13.62
CA ARG A 85 -15.88 -54.69 -14.99
C ARG A 85 -14.92 -55.89 -15.15
N PRO A 86 -15.25 -56.89 -16.00
CA PRO A 86 -14.47 -58.13 -16.11
C PRO A 86 -13.29 -58.04 -17.07
N ALA A 87 -12.31 -58.90 -16.79
CA ALA A 87 -11.05 -59.09 -17.51
C ALA A 87 -11.24 -59.58 -18.96
N ARG A 88 -10.49 -59.00 -19.91
CA ARG A 88 -10.33 -59.54 -21.27
C ARG A 88 -9.08 -60.41 -21.35
N ARG A 89 -9.29 -61.60 -21.92
CA ARG A 89 -8.34 -62.69 -22.18
C ARG A 89 -7.18 -62.26 -23.09
N ARG A 90 -5.98 -62.75 -22.79
CA ARG A 90 -4.80 -62.76 -23.68
C ARG A 90 -4.84 -63.99 -24.59
N GLY A 91 -4.56 -63.80 -25.88
CA GLY A 91 -4.14 -64.82 -26.85
C GLY A 91 -2.71 -64.51 -27.34
N PRO A 92 -2.00 -65.48 -27.95
CA PRO A 92 -0.55 -65.57 -27.83
C PRO A 92 0.26 -65.00 -29.00
N GLY A 93 1.44 -64.47 -28.64
CA GLY A 93 2.74 -64.49 -29.34
C GLY A 93 2.84 -64.38 -30.85
N LEU A 94 3.53 -63.31 -31.31
CA LEU A 94 4.46 -63.31 -32.45
C LEU A 94 5.57 -62.27 -32.15
N GLY A 95 6.83 -62.64 -32.45
CA GLY A 95 8.07 -61.98 -32.01
C GLY A 95 8.44 -60.67 -32.72
N PRO A 96 9.62 -60.09 -32.40
CA PRO A 96 9.94 -58.69 -32.69
C PRO A 96 10.66 -58.51 -34.03
N SER A 97 10.16 -57.61 -34.88
CA SER A 97 10.89 -57.10 -36.05
C SER A 97 11.38 -55.67 -35.81
N SER A 98 12.68 -55.60 -35.53
CA SER A 98 13.68 -54.60 -35.94
C SER A 98 13.27 -53.34 -36.70
N GLY A 99 13.89 -52.24 -36.27
CA GLY A 99 14.49 -51.24 -37.17
C GLY A 99 13.55 -50.13 -37.61
N TRP A 100 14.08 -48.91 -37.74
CA TRP A 100 13.39 -47.70 -38.20
C TRP A 100 12.49 -47.04 -37.17
N HIS A 101 13.09 -46.27 -36.25
CA HIS A 101 12.59 -44.98 -35.73
C HIS A 101 13.48 -44.52 -34.56
N ARG A 102 14.77 -44.31 -34.81
CA ARG A 102 15.69 -43.76 -33.80
C ARG A 102 16.59 -42.61 -34.29
N ALA A 103 16.15 -41.89 -35.32
CA ALA A 103 16.87 -40.71 -35.84
C ALA A 103 16.07 -39.39 -35.83
N GLY A 104 14.82 -39.37 -35.35
CA GLY A 104 13.97 -38.16 -35.32
C GLY A 104 13.75 -37.51 -33.95
N ALA A 105 14.01 -38.23 -32.85
CA ALA A 105 13.60 -37.80 -31.51
C ALA A 105 14.70 -37.06 -30.70
N SER A 106 15.85 -36.77 -31.31
CA SER A 106 16.99 -36.10 -30.65
C SER A 106 16.89 -34.57 -30.65
N ARG A 107 16.24 -33.96 -31.65
CA ARG A 107 16.18 -32.49 -31.78
C ARG A 107 15.14 -31.80 -30.88
N TYR A 108 14.13 -32.51 -30.38
CA TYR A 108 13.08 -31.92 -29.54
C TYR A 108 13.39 -31.89 -28.04
N ARG A 109 14.44 -32.58 -27.55
CA ARG A 109 14.85 -32.52 -26.13
C ARG A 109 15.80 -31.36 -25.80
N ALA A 110 16.42 -30.73 -26.80
CA ALA A 110 17.35 -29.62 -26.59
C ALA A 110 16.66 -28.24 -26.42
N ALA A 111 15.39 -28.09 -26.82
CA ALA A 111 14.67 -26.81 -26.75
C ALA A 111 13.94 -26.55 -25.41
N MET A 112 13.69 -27.59 -24.60
CA MET A 112 12.99 -27.46 -23.31
C MET A 112 13.73 -26.70 -22.18
N PRO A 113 15.07 -26.81 -22.01
CA PRO A 113 15.73 -26.08 -20.93
C PRO A 113 15.79 -24.56 -21.20
N LEU A 114 15.91 -24.14 -22.46
CA LEU A 114 15.94 -22.73 -22.83
C LEU A 114 14.56 -22.07 -22.62
N MET A 115 13.49 -22.73 -23.06
CA MET A 115 12.13 -22.21 -22.95
C MET A 115 11.69 -22.12 -21.48
N ARG A 116 12.06 -23.09 -20.64
CA ARG A 116 11.85 -23.02 -19.18
C ARG A 116 12.62 -21.87 -18.53
N ARG A 117 13.87 -21.64 -18.93
CA ARG A 117 14.67 -20.49 -18.44
C ARG A 117 14.05 -19.15 -18.83
N ILE A 118 13.55 -19.02 -20.06
CA ILE A 118 12.89 -17.79 -20.54
C ILE A 118 11.61 -17.54 -19.74
N VAL A 119 10.77 -18.56 -19.53
CA VAL A 119 9.53 -18.44 -18.74
C VAL A 119 9.84 -18.08 -17.29
N SER A 120 10.87 -18.68 -16.67
CA SER A 120 11.25 -18.34 -15.29
C SER A 120 11.79 -16.91 -15.16
N LEU A 121 12.61 -16.47 -16.13
CA LEU A 121 13.12 -15.10 -16.16
C LEU A 121 11.98 -14.09 -16.35
N TRP A 122 11.02 -14.42 -17.22
CA TRP A 122 9.79 -13.65 -17.40
C TRP A 122 8.97 -13.56 -16.10
N ALA A 123 8.79 -14.69 -15.42
CA ALA A 123 8.05 -14.74 -14.16
C ALA A 123 8.71 -13.88 -13.06
N SER A 124 10.05 -13.83 -13.00
CA SER A 124 10.79 -12.99 -12.05
C SER A 124 10.90 -11.51 -12.44
N ALA A 125 10.62 -11.16 -13.70
CA ALA A 125 10.78 -9.79 -14.18
C ALA A 125 9.69 -8.86 -13.63
N SER A 126 10.08 -7.63 -13.27
CA SER A 126 9.14 -6.58 -12.86
C SER A 126 8.23 -6.17 -14.01
N LEU A 127 7.09 -5.54 -13.70
CA LEU A 127 6.15 -5.07 -14.72
C LEU A 127 6.85 -4.15 -15.73
N VAL A 128 7.75 -3.28 -15.25
CA VAL A 128 8.54 -2.37 -16.08
C VAL A 128 9.48 -3.14 -17.02
N GLN A 129 10.14 -4.19 -16.54
CA GLN A 129 11.03 -5.01 -17.37
C GLN A 129 10.25 -5.77 -18.45
N ARG A 130 9.09 -6.34 -18.11
CA ARG A 130 8.22 -7.03 -19.08
C ARG A 130 7.72 -6.07 -20.15
N PHE A 131 7.28 -4.88 -19.75
CA PHE A 131 6.86 -3.82 -20.67
C PHE A 131 8.02 -3.36 -21.56
N ALA A 132 9.20 -3.11 -21.00
CA ALA A 132 10.38 -2.69 -21.76
C ALA A 132 10.82 -3.75 -22.78
N LEU A 133 10.78 -5.04 -22.42
CA LEU A 133 11.14 -6.13 -23.33
C LEU A 133 10.12 -6.30 -24.45
N THR A 134 8.82 -6.41 -24.12
CA THR A 134 7.76 -6.58 -25.12
C THR A 134 7.61 -5.35 -26.00
N GLY A 135 7.50 -4.18 -25.39
CA GLY A 135 7.44 -2.90 -26.08
C GLY A 135 8.69 -2.67 -26.93
N GLY A 136 9.87 -2.96 -26.40
CA GLY A 136 11.14 -2.84 -27.13
C GLY A 136 11.17 -3.68 -28.41
N VAL A 137 10.72 -4.94 -28.36
CA VAL A 137 10.64 -5.81 -29.55
C VAL A 137 9.67 -5.23 -30.60
N VAL A 138 8.48 -4.80 -30.17
CA VAL A 138 7.48 -4.20 -31.08
C VAL A 138 8.02 -2.92 -31.71
N MET A 139 8.69 -2.08 -30.92
CA MET A 139 9.27 -0.82 -31.39
C MET A 139 10.43 -1.04 -32.35
N LEU A 140 11.30 -2.03 -32.11
CA LEU A 140 12.36 -2.38 -33.04
C LEU A 140 11.81 -2.91 -34.36
N ALA A 141 10.77 -3.74 -34.31
CA ALA A 141 10.09 -4.22 -35.52
C ALA A 141 9.45 -3.06 -36.30
N ALA A 142 8.75 -2.15 -35.61
CA ALA A 142 8.16 -0.96 -36.22
C ALA A 142 9.22 -0.04 -36.81
N ALA A 143 10.33 0.20 -36.09
CA ALA A 143 11.47 0.99 -36.57
C ALA A 143 12.08 0.38 -37.83
N ALA A 144 12.23 -0.95 -37.88
CA ALA A 144 12.76 -1.63 -39.05
C ALA A 144 11.84 -1.49 -40.27
N ILE A 145 10.54 -1.75 -40.09
CA ILE A 145 9.53 -1.64 -41.16
C ILE A 145 9.47 -0.21 -41.70
N LEU A 146 9.32 0.78 -40.81
CA LEU A 146 9.25 2.20 -41.19
C LEU A 146 10.57 2.68 -41.80
N GLY A 147 11.71 2.31 -41.21
CA GLY A 147 13.03 2.67 -41.71
C GLY A 147 13.27 2.14 -43.12
N MET A 148 12.95 0.87 -43.38
CA MET A 148 13.03 0.29 -44.72
C MET A 148 12.08 1.00 -45.70
N TRP A 149 10.82 1.22 -45.32
CA TRP A 149 9.83 1.86 -46.19
C TRP A 149 10.20 3.30 -46.57
N VAL A 150 10.63 4.11 -45.60
CA VAL A 150 11.06 5.51 -45.84
C VAL A 150 12.34 5.54 -46.68
N SER A 151 13.33 4.72 -46.33
CA SER A 151 14.62 4.61 -47.04
C SER A 151 14.41 4.27 -48.52
N ASP A 152 13.57 3.28 -48.79
CA ASP A 152 13.21 2.83 -50.13
C ASP A 152 12.40 3.87 -50.91
N ARG A 153 11.47 4.56 -50.23
CA ARG A 153 10.70 5.67 -50.83
C ARG A 153 11.59 6.83 -51.27
N ILE A 154 12.58 7.21 -50.44
CA ILE A 154 13.51 8.30 -50.76
C ILE A 154 14.45 7.90 -51.88
N ALA A 155 15.05 6.69 -51.82
CA ALA A 155 15.97 6.21 -52.85
C ALA A 155 15.32 6.20 -54.24
N ARG A 156 14.11 5.63 -54.37
CA ARG A 156 13.38 5.65 -55.65
C ARG A 156 13.06 7.05 -56.16
N GLY A 157 12.74 7.98 -55.25
CA GLY A 157 12.48 9.37 -55.61
C GLY A 157 13.72 10.06 -56.19
N VAL A 158 14.87 9.86 -55.54
CA VAL A 158 16.17 10.43 -55.95
C VAL A 158 16.61 9.84 -57.30
N ILE A 159 16.58 8.52 -57.48
CA ILE A 159 16.94 7.85 -58.74
C ILE A 159 16.06 8.34 -59.88
N ARG A 160 14.73 8.36 -59.70
CA ARG A 160 13.79 8.79 -60.75
C ARG A 160 14.02 10.24 -61.16
N GLN A 161 14.26 11.14 -60.22
CA GLN A 161 14.51 12.56 -60.53
C GLN A 161 15.83 12.74 -61.29
N SER A 162 16.88 12.03 -60.87
CA SER A 162 18.16 12.06 -61.57
C SER A 162 18.04 11.50 -62.98
N ALA A 163 17.33 10.38 -63.15
CA ALA A 163 17.12 9.73 -64.44
C ALA A 163 16.36 10.60 -65.44
N VAL A 164 15.26 11.24 -65.03
CA VAL A 164 14.49 12.13 -65.90
C VAL A 164 15.34 13.32 -66.39
N ASN A 165 16.16 13.89 -65.50
CA ASN A 165 17.06 14.99 -65.86
C ASN A 165 18.13 14.56 -66.88
N SER A 166 18.73 13.37 -66.71
CA SER A 166 19.71 12.83 -67.66
C SER A 166 19.06 12.42 -68.99
N ALA A 167 17.85 11.85 -68.96
CA ALA A 167 17.12 11.42 -70.15
C ALA A 167 16.79 12.60 -71.07
N HIS A 168 16.26 13.71 -70.54
CA HIS A 168 15.99 14.91 -71.35
C HIS A 168 17.24 15.47 -72.03
N PHE A 169 18.39 15.40 -71.36
CA PHE A 169 19.65 15.84 -71.92
C PHE A 169 20.10 14.95 -73.09
N VAL A 170 20.07 13.62 -72.90
CA VAL A 170 20.42 12.65 -73.96
C VAL A 170 19.42 12.72 -75.11
N GLU A 171 18.13 12.83 -74.84
CA GLU A 171 17.09 12.99 -75.87
C GLU A 171 17.35 14.22 -76.75
N THR A 172 17.66 15.36 -76.14
CA THR A 172 17.92 16.62 -76.88
C THR A 172 19.11 16.49 -77.85
N VAL A 173 20.13 15.70 -77.49
CA VAL A 173 21.36 15.56 -78.28
C VAL A 173 21.27 14.42 -79.30
N ILE A 174 20.70 13.27 -78.89
CA ILE A 174 20.76 12.02 -79.65
C ILE A 174 19.51 11.81 -80.52
N ALA A 175 18.32 12.27 -80.10
CA ALA A 175 17.08 12.06 -80.86
C ALA A 175 17.16 12.49 -82.34
N PRO A 176 17.75 13.66 -82.68
CA PRO A 176 17.87 14.07 -84.09
C PRO A 176 18.70 13.12 -84.96
N ILE A 177 19.66 12.40 -84.37
CA ILE A 177 20.57 11.50 -85.10
C ILE A 177 19.88 10.16 -85.36
N VAL A 178 19.05 9.71 -84.43
CA VAL A 178 18.32 8.43 -84.54
C VAL A 178 17.01 8.54 -85.31
N GLU A 179 16.61 9.73 -85.76
CA GLU A 179 15.37 9.95 -86.53
C GLU A 179 15.34 9.12 -87.83
N GLU A 180 16.50 8.83 -88.43
CA GLU A 180 16.56 7.97 -89.62
C GLU A 180 16.05 6.54 -89.36
N LEU A 181 16.06 6.08 -88.10
CA LEU A 181 15.45 4.81 -87.70
C LEU A 181 13.93 4.81 -87.84
N ALA A 182 13.28 5.95 -88.07
CA ALA A 182 11.85 5.99 -88.41
C ALA A 182 11.56 5.29 -89.76
N ALA A 183 12.52 5.33 -90.69
CA ALA A 183 12.37 4.80 -92.04
C ALA A 183 13.31 3.63 -92.36
N ALA A 184 14.34 3.39 -91.54
CA ALA A 184 15.35 2.34 -91.75
C ALA A 184 15.54 1.45 -90.51
N ASP A 185 16.00 0.21 -90.74
CA ASP A 185 16.31 -0.76 -89.68
C ASP A 185 17.74 -0.63 -89.13
N ARG A 186 18.58 0.22 -89.71
CA ARG A 186 19.98 0.43 -89.34
C ARG A 186 20.36 1.90 -89.47
N LEU A 187 21.31 2.32 -88.64
CA LEU A 187 21.90 3.66 -88.73
C LEU A 187 22.89 3.74 -89.91
N SER A 188 22.97 4.92 -90.52
CA SER A 188 23.94 5.26 -91.55
C SER A 188 25.34 5.40 -90.96
N PRO A 189 26.41 5.17 -91.75
CA PRO A 189 27.78 5.39 -91.28
C PRO A 189 28.07 6.83 -90.83
N GLY A 190 27.28 7.80 -91.31
CA GLY A 190 27.33 9.19 -90.86
C GLY A 190 26.77 9.35 -89.45
N ALA A 191 25.59 8.78 -89.19
CA ALA A 191 24.96 8.81 -87.86
C ALA A 191 25.80 8.07 -86.81
N ILE A 192 26.36 6.90 -87.14
CA ILE A 192 27.25 6.15 -86.23
C ILE A 192 28.46 6.99 -85.83
N ARG A 193 29.11 7.68 -86.79
CA ARG A 193 30.24 8.57 -86.49
C ARG A 193 29.83 9.77 -85.64
N ALA A 194 28.68 10.39 -85.93
CA ALA A 194 28.17 11.49 -85.12
C ALA A 194 27.91 11.06 -83.66
N LEU A 195 27.34 9.87 -83.44
CA LEU A 195 27.14 9.32 -82.10
C LEU A 195 28.47 9.08 -81.38
N GLN A 196 29.46 8.49 -82.06
CA GLN A 196 30.79 8.27 -81.49
C GLN A 196 31.50 9.58 -81.11
N GLU A 197 31.44 10.60 -81.98
CA GLU A 197 32.02 11.92 -81.70
C GLU A 197 31.33 12.61 -80.52
N ILE A 198 30.01 12.53 -80.44
CA ILE A 198 29.21 13.13 -79.36
C ILE A 198 29.47 12.44 -78.02
N LEU A 199 29.59 11.11 -77.99
CA LEU A 199 29.94 10.37 -76.77
C LEU A 199 31.37 10.69 -76.30
N ALA A 200 32.30 10.95 -77.22
CA ALA A 200 33.67 11.31 -76.93
C ALA A 200 33.85 12.80 -76.56
N ALA A 201 32.85 13.65 -76.82
CA ALA A 201 32.89 15.08 -76.57
C ALA A 201 32.10 15.49 -75.29
N PRO A 202 32.52 16.56 -74.58
CA PRO A 202 31.70 17.15 -73.53
C PRO A 202 30.35 17.64 -74.09
N PRO A 203 29.22 17.47 -73.37
CA PRO A 203 29.13 17.11 -71.94
C PRO A 203 28.98 15.61 -71.63
N LEU A 204 28.95 14.72 -72.64
CA LEU A 204 28.73 13.28 -72.44
C LEU A 204 30.02 12.54 -72.07
N ALA A 205 31.16 13.04 -72.57
CA ALA A 205 32.47 12.50 -72.25
C ALA A 205 32.72 12.42 -70.74
N GLY A 206 33.04 11.21 -70.25
CA GLY A 206 33.32 10.93 -68.85
C GLY A 206 32.09 10.87 -67.94
N ARG A 207 30.89 11.20 -68.44
CA ARG A 207 29.62 11.07 -67.73
C ARG A 207 28.90 9.79 -68.13
N VAL A 208 28.80 9.54 -69.44
CA VAL A 208 28.23 8.30 -70.00
C VAL A 208 29.36 7.33 -70.32
N VAL A 209 29.28 6.11 -69.80
CA VAL A 209 30.32 5.08 -69.95
C VAL A 209 30.03 4.16 -71.13
N SER A 210 28.76 3.79 -71.31
CA SER A 210 28.31 2.92 -72.38
C SER A 210 26.92 3.38 -72.84
N MET A 211 26.63 3.19 -74.12
CA MET A 211 25.34 3.52 -74.72
C MET A 211 24.94 2.44 -75.71
N LYS A 212 23.66 2.07 -75.70
CA LYS A 212 23.03 1.14 -76.65
C LYS A 212 21.78 1.79 -77.23
N ILE A 213 21.51 1.56 -78.51
CA ILE A 213 20.28 2.01 -79.17
C ILE A 213 19.53 0.78 -79.64
N TRP A 214 18.30 0.66 -79.17
CA TRP A 214 17.43 -0.47 -79.40
C TRP A 214 16.38 -0.14 -80.45
N LYS A 215 16.17 -1.09 -81.35
CA LYS A 215 15.04 -1.13 -82.28
C LYS A 215 13.96 -2.08 -81.76
N GLU A 216 12.76 -1.94 -82.32
CA GLU A 216 11.61 -2.77 -81.97
C GLU A 216 11.98 -4.26 -82.07
N GLY A 217 11.48 -5.07 -81.13
CA GLY A 217 11.83 -6.48 -81.03
C GLY A 217 13.13 -6.79 -80.28
N GLY A 218 13.73 -5.81 -79.60
CA GLY A 218 14.90 -6.02 -78.72
C GLY A 218 16.22 -6.15 -79.47
N ARG A 219 16.32 -5.60 -80.69
CA ARG A 219 17.54 -5.61 -81.50
C ARG A 219 18.41 -4.39 -81.20
N VAL A 220 19.71 -4.59 -81.00
CA VAL A 220 20.68 -3.51 -80.83
C VAL A 220 21.14 -3.00 -82.20
N VAL A 221 20.91 -1.72 -82.51
CA VAL A 221 21.34 -1.08 -83.78
C VAL A 221 22.59 -0.23 -83.63
N PHE A 222 22.95 0.13 -82.40
CA PHE A 222 24.21 0.77 -82.02
C PHE A 222 24.55 0.35 -80.60
N ALA A 223 25.83 0.13 -80.32
CA ALA A 223 26.36 -0.08 -78.99
C ALA A 223 27.79 0.44 -78.91
N THR A 224 28.22 0.90 -77.74
CA THR A 224 29.63 1.22 -77.48
C THR A 224 30.51 -0.02 -77.63
N ASP A 225 30.02 -1.19 -77.21
CA ASP A 225 30.61 -2.49 -77.57
C ASP A 225 30.08 -2.95 -78.93
N GLU A 226 30.93 -2.88 -79.96
CA GLU A 226 30.58 -3.27 -81.32
C GLU A 226 30.16 -4.75 -81.43
N ALA A 227 30.56 -5.62 -80.49
CA ALA A 227 30.18 -7.02 -80.49
C ALA A 227 28.67 -7.22 -80.31
N LEU A 228 27.98 -6.28 -79.66
CA LEU A 228 26.54 -6.37 -79.38
C LEU A 228 25.68 -5.91 -80.58
N ILE A 229 26.24 -5.22 -81.56
CA ILE A 229 25.49 -4.65 -82.68
C ILE A 229 24.90 -5.77 -83.55
N GLY A 230 23.60 -5.70 -83.79
CA GLY A 230 22.85 -6.68 -84.57
C GLY A 230 22.34 -7.89 -83.78
N GLN A 231 22.77 -8.06 -82.52
CA GLN A 231 22.21 -9.07 -81.63
C GLN A 231 20.81 -8.67 -81.15
N SER A 232 20.03 -9.63 -80.65
CA SER A 232 18.68 -9.38 -80.12
C SER A 232 18.53 -10.05 -78.76
N PHE A 233 18.05 -9.29 -77.79
CA PHE A 233 17.94 -9.70 -76.39
C PHE A 233 16.47 -9.63 -75.93
N PRO A 234 16.05 -10.47 -74.97
CA PRO A 234 14.72 -10.37 -74.39
C PRO A 234 14.54 -9.01 -73.71
N PRO A 235 13.45 -8.27 -73.96
CA PRO A 235 13.35 -6.90 -73.47
C PRO A 235 13.13 -6.85 -71.96
N SER A 236 14.04 -6.17 -71.26
CA SER A 236 13.97 -5.90 -69.82
C SER A 236 12.68 -5.15 -69.45
N PRO A 237 12.25 -5.18 -68.17
CA PRO A 237 11.11 -4.38 -67.70
C PRO A 237 11.27 -2.89 -68.03
N ALA A 238 12.44 -2.31 -67.79
CA ALA A 238 12.74 -0.91 -68.10
C ALA A 238 12.70 -0.62 -69.61
N LEU A 239 13.27 -1.50 -70.45
CA LEU A 239 13.20 -1.35 -71.91
C LEU A 239 11.74 -1.35 -72.42
N ARG A 240 10.87 -2.21 -71.85
CA ARG A 240 9.43 -2.21 -72.19
C ARG A 240 8.72 -0.93 -71.75
N GLU A 241 9.08 -0.37 -70.60
CA GLU A 241 8.55 0.92 -70.15
C GLU A 241 8.96 2.07 -71.06
N ALA A 242 10.21 2.07 -71.53
CA ALA A 242 10.73 3.04 -72.50
C ALA A 242 10.02 2.92 -73.85
N TRP A 243 9.80 1.71 -74.37
CA TRP A 243 8.99 1.54 -75.58
C TRP A 243 7.58 2.09 -75.45
N ALA A 244 6.99 2.05 -74.26
CA ALA A 244 5.69 2.67 -73.95
C ALA A 244 5.75 4.20 -73.80
N GLY A 245 6.90 4.84 -74.07
CA GLY A 245 7.09 6.28 -74.06
C GLY A 245 7.42 6.88 -72.68
N ARG A 246 7.86 6.07 -71.70
CA ARG A 246 8.25 6.54 -70.36
C ARG A 246 9.74 6.34 -70.12
N VAL A 247 10.41 7.35 -69.59
CA VAL A 247 11.79 7.19 -69.09
C VAL A 247 11.80 6.18 -67.95
N ALA A 248 12.63 5.15 -68.07
CA ALA A 248 12.88 4.15 -67.04
C ALA A 248 14.35 4.20 -66.63
N ALA A 249 14.63 3.89 -65.37
CA ALA A 249 16.00 3.81 -64.89
C ALA A 249 16.16 2.78 -63.78
N GLU A 250 17.30 2.11 -63.81
CA GLU A 250 17.71 1.10 -62.86
C GLU A 250 19.05 1.53 -62.25
N PHE A 251 19.24 1.27 -60.96
CA PHE A 251 20.44 1.69 -60.22
C PHE A 251 21.15 0.45 -59.70
N ASP A 252 22.39 0.25 -60.13
CA ASP A 252 23.26 -0.83 -59.65
C ASP A 252 22.66 -2.24 -59.82
N ASP A 253 21.77 -2.40 -60.82
CA ASP A 253 21.21 -3.68 -61.26
C ASP A 253 21.81 -3.98 -62.65
N LEU A 254 22.82 -4.85 -62.70
CA LEU A 254 23.59 -5.19 -63.92
C LEU A 254 23.66 -6.70 -64.10
N ALA A 255 22.57 -7.40 -63.76
CA ALA A 255 22.51 -8.86 -63.78
C ALA A 255 22.28 -9.45 -65.18
N ASP A 256 21.91 -8.61 -66.16
CA ASP A 256 21.58 -9.04 -67.51
C ASP A 256 22.83 -9.35 -68.37
N GLU A 257 22.69 -10.27 -69.34
CA GLU A 257 23.81 -10.79 -70.14
C GLU A 257 24.49 -9.70 -70.97
N GLU A 258 23.72 -8.72 -71.44
CA GLU A 258 24.19 -7.56 -72.19
C GLU A 258 24.92 -6.50 -71.34
N SER A 259 24.92 -6.65 -70.01
CA SER A 259 25.46 -5.68 -69.05
C SER A 259 26.74 -6.16 -68.35
N LEU A 260 27.26 -7.32 -68.75
CA LEU A 260 28.45 -7.95 -68.15
C LEU A 260 29.71 -7.09 -68.27
N GLY A 261 29.85 -6.33 -69.37
CA GLY A 261 30.97 -5.43 -69.60
C GLY A 261 30.95 -4.23 -68.63
N GLU A 262 29.77 -3.68 -68.41
CA GLU A 262 29.52 -2.57 -67.49
C GLU A 262 29.66 -3.02 -66.02
N ALA A 263 29.19 -4.22 -65.68
CA ALA A 263 29.34 -4.81 -64.35
C ALA A 263 30.81 -4.98 -63.94
N ALA A 264 31.71 -5.25 -64.89
CA ALA A 264 33.14 -5.41 -64.65
C ALA A 264 33.85 -4.12 -64.22
N LEU A 265 33.23 -2.94 -64.41
CA LEU A 265 33.80 -1.64 -64.02
C LEU A 265 33.86 -1.45 -62.48
N GLY A 266 33.06 -2.19 -61.72
CA GLY A 266 33.08 -2.17 -60.26
C GLY A 266 32.71 -0.82 -59.63
N ARG A 267 31.97 0.02 -60.36
CA ARG A 267 31.48 1.33 -59.90
C ARG A 267 29.96 1.36 -59.92
N PRO A 268 29.29 2.14 -59.05
CA PRO A 268 27.85 2.34 -59.13
C PRO A 268 27.48 3.01 -60.45
N LEU A 269 26.59 2.37 -61.20
CA LEU A 269 26.06 2.88 -62.46
C LEU A 269 24.55 3.06 -62.36
N VAL A 270 24.04 4.09 -63.03
CA VAL A 270 22.61 4.21 -63.33
C VAL A 270 22.44 3.85 -64.80
N GLU A 271 21.61 2.86 -65.06
CA GLU A 271 21.13 2.53 -66.39
C GLU A 271 19.87 3.33 -66.66
N ILE A 272 19.83 4.06 -67.79
CA ILE A 272 18.71 4.93 -68.14
C ILE A 272 18.23 4.60 -69.54
N TYR A 273 16.92 4.32 -69.66
CA TYR A 273 16.25 4.05 -70.92
C TYR A 273 15.36 5.24 -71.30
N THR A 274 15.69 5.86 -72.43
CA THR A 274 15.01 7.04 -72.95
C THR A 274 14.34 6.71 -74.28
N PRO A 275 13.02 6.92 -74.43
CA PRO A 275 12.36 6.79 -75.72
C PRO A 275 12.85 7.85 -76.69
N ALA A 276 13.23 7.45 -77.91
CA ALA A 276 13.37 8.36 -79.03
C ALA A 276 12.05 8.35 -79.82
N VAL A 277 11.38 9.50 -79.87
CA VAL A 277 10.06 9.65 -80.50
C VAL A 277 10.22 10.38 -81.83
N ALA A 278 9.65 9.83 -82.91
CA ALA A 278 9.68 10.49 -84.21
C ALA A 278 8.90 11.81 -84.19
N VAL A 279 9.53 12.86 -84.72
CA VAL A 279 9.06 14.26 -84.61
C VAL A 279 7.64 14.45 -85.15
N TRP A 280 7.30 13.73 -86.22
CA TRP A 280 6.01 13.90 -86.92
C TRP A 280 4.94 12.88 -86.53
N SER A 281 5.34 11.66 -86.15
CA SER A 281 4.40 10.56 -85.89
C SER A 281 4.05 10.40 -84.41
N GLY A 282 4.87 10.95 -83.50
CA GLY A 282 4.70 10.77 -82.06
C GLY A 282 4.90 9.33 -81.58
N ARG A 283 5.38 8.42 -82.44
CA ARG A 283 5.67 7.03 -82.09
C ARG A 283 7.12 6.88 -81.66
N THR A 284 7.36 6.06 -80.63
CA THR A 284 8.71 5.63 -80.26
C THR A 284 9.33 4.86 -81.43
N ILE A 285 10.46 5.34 -81.95
CA ILE A 285 11.16 4.75 -83.10
C ILE A 285 12.39 3.93 -82.68
N ALA A 286 12.97 4.28 -81.53
CA ALA A 286 14.08 3.61 -80.89
C ALA A 286 14.04 3.88 -79.37
N VAL A 287 14.77 3.08 -78.60
CA VAL A 287 15.06 3.37 -77.19
C VAL A 287 16.56 3.54 -77.03
N ILE A 288 16.97 4.63 -76.41
CA ILE A 288 18.37 4.93 -76.09
C ILE A 288 18.60 4.46 -74.65
N GLU A 289 19.43 3.45 -74.48
CA GLU A 289 19.93 3.00 -73.19
C GLU A 289 21.32 3.58 -72.98
N PHE A 290 21.60 4.13 -71.81
CA PHE A 290 22.94 4.60 -71.49
C PHE A 290 23.25 4.45 -70.00
N TYR A 291 24.54 4.25 -69.70
CA TYR A 291 25.05 4.04 -68.35
C TYR A 291 25.81 5.28 -67.88
N GLU A 292 25.37 5.87 -66.77
CA GLU A 292 26.00 7.04 -66.15
C GLU A 292 26.76 6.65 -64.88
N ILE A 293 27.96 7.23 -64.67
CA ILE A 293 28.71 7.06 -63.43
C ILE A 293 27.94 7.72 -62.28
N ALA A 294 27.58 6.93 -61.26
CA ALA A 294 26.63 7.33 -60.24
C ALA A 294 27.24 7.46 -58.83
N ASP A 295 28.55 7.71 -58.68
CA ASP A 295 29.19 7.81 -57.35
C ASP A 295 28.57 8.91 -56.47
N ALA A 296 28.29 10.09 -57.07
CA ALA A 296 27.65 11.19 -56.36
C ALA A 296 26.23 10.81 -55.91
N LEU A 297 25.45 10.20 -56.82
CA LEU A 297 24.10 9.72 -56.55
C LEU A 297 24.10 8.64 -55.46
N ALA A 298 25.05 7.69 -55.51
CA ALA A 298 25.23 6.66 -54.50
C ALA A 298 25.53 7.27 -53.12
N GLY A 299 26.37 8.31 -53.07
CA GLY A 299 26.64 9.09 -51.88
C GLY A 299 25.40 9.80 -51.31
N GLU A 300 24.60 10.42 -52.18
CA GLU A 300 23.33 11.07 -51.80
C GLU A 300 22.31 10.06 -51.25
N ILE A 301 22.14 8.92 -51.92
CA ILE A 301 21.28 7.83 -51.44
C ILE A 301 21.77 7.34 -50.08
N ALA A 302 23.07 7.05 -49.92
CA ALA A 302 23.63 6.59 -48.65
C ALA A 302 23.45 7.61 -47.51
N ALA A 303 23.64 8.90 -47.80
CA ALA A 303 23.41 9.99 -46.86
C ALA A 303 21.92 10.06 -46.45
N ALA A 304 21.01 10.03 -47.42
CA ALA A 304 19.57 10.04 -47.18
C ALA A 304 19.11 8.82 -46.35
N ARG A 305 19.65 7.63 -46.64
CA ARG A 305 19.40 6.42 -45.84
C ARG A 305 19.88 6.60 -44.40
N ARG A 306 21.11 7.03 -44.18
CA ARG A 306 21.66 7.26 -42.81
C ARG A 306 20.81 8.26 -42.03
N THR A 307 20.49 9.42 -42.62
CA THR A 307 19.67 10.45 -41.97
C THR A 307 18.28 9.93 -41.61
N SER A 308 17.65 9.17 -42.51
CA SER A 308 16.33 8.56 -42.27
C SER A 308 16.36 7.55 -41.12
N TRP A 309 17.38 6.68 -41.08
CA TRP A 309 17.54 5.71 -40.00
C TRP A 309 17.84 6.38 -38.65
N ILE A 310 18.66 7.42 -38.62
CA ILE A 310 18.94 8.20 -37.40
C ILE A 310 17.63 8.85 -36.89
N LEU A 311 16.83 9.44 -37.78
CA LEU A 311 15.56 10.05 -37.41
C LEU A 311 14.58 9.00 -36.84
N VAL A 312 14.37 7.88 -37.54
CA VAL A 312 13.47 6.81 -37.07
C VAL A 312 13.95 6.24 -35.73
N ALA A 313 15.24 5.94 -35.59
CA ALA A 313 15.81 5.40 -34.36
C ALA A 313 15.69 6.38 -33.19
N SER A 314 15.93 7.67 -33.41
CA SER A 314 15.83 8.70 -32.36
C SER A 314 14.39 8.90 -31.87
N VAL A 315 13.42 8.98 -32.79
CA VAL A 315 11.99 9.11 -32.44
C VAL A 315 11.49 7.86 -31.70
N MET A 316 11.90 6.67 -32.13
CA MET A 316 11.56 5.42 -31.45
C MET A 316 12.21 5.34 -30.08
N ALA A 317 13.50 5.68 -29.94
CA ALA A 317 14.17 5.69 -28.64
C ALA A 317 13.51 6.68 -27.66
N ALA A 318 13.18 7.90 -28.11
CA ALA A 318 12.51 8.90 -27.29
C ALA A 318 11.12 8.43 -26.82
N THR A 319 10.33 7.87 -27.73
CA THR A 319 9.00 7.35 -27.43
C THR A 319 9.08 6.18 -26.43
N GLY A 320 10.03 5.26 -26.64
CA GLY A 320 10.24 4.10 -25.77
C GLY A 320 10.68 4.51 -24.36
N ALA A 321 11.63 5.44 -24.26
CA ALA A 321 12.08 5.99 -22.98
C ALA A 321 10.94 6.67 -22.21
N SER A 322 10.10 7.46 -22.90
CA SER A 322 8.93 8.12 -22.32
C SER A 322 7.93 7.10 -21.75
N LEU A 323 7.53 6.10 -22.54
CA LEU A 323 6.58 5.07 -22.12
C LEU A 323 7.11 4.22 -20.95
N ILE A 324 8.39 3.81 -21.02
CA ILE A 324 9.05 3.09 -19.91
C ILE A 324 9.08 3.95 -18.65
N GLY A 325 9.36 5.25 -18.78
CA GLY A 325 9.35 6.22 -17.69
C GLY A 325 7.97 6.33 -17.01
N ILE A 326 6.89 6.44 -17.81
CA ILE A 326 5.51 6.51 -17.31
C ILE A 326 5.13 5.21 -16.57
N VAL A 327 5.38 4.05 -17.17
CA VAL A 327 5.08 2.75 -16.55
C VAL A 327 5.90 2.55 -15.27
N GLY A 328 7.18 2.96 -15.29
CA GLY A 328 8.05 2.91 -14.11
C GLY A 328 7.62 3.85 -12.98
N ALA A 329 7.12 5.05 -13.30
CA ALA A 329 6.55 5.95 -12.31
C ALA A 329 5.24 5.37 -11.73
N GLY A 330 4.34 4.88 -12.59
CA GLY A 330 3.08 4.26 -12.18
C GLY A 330 3.28 3.04 -11.27
N SER A 331 4.19 2.13 -11.63
CA SER A 331 4.49 0.93 -10.82
C SER A 331 4.99 1.30 -9.43
N ARG A 332 5.91 2.29 -9.32
CA ARG A 332 6.42 2.77 -8.03
C ARG A 332 5.32 3.40 -7.18
N THR A 333 4.40 4.14 -7.78
CA THR A 333 3.25 4.72 -7.07
C THR A 333 2.33 3.64 -6.53
N ILE A 334 2.01 2.62 -7.33
CA ILE A 334 1.16 1.49 -6.93
C ILE A 334 1.78 0.72 -5.76
N GLU A 335 3.09 0.45 -5.81
CA GLU A 335 3.79 -0.25 -4.72
C GLU A 335 3.76 0.56 -3.42
N ARG A 336 3.97 1.88 -3.49
CA ARG A 336 3.85 2.76 -2.32
C ARG A 336 2.44 2.78 -1.73
N GLN A 337 1.41 2.89 -2.57
CA GLN A 337 0.02 2.87 -2.12
C GLN A 337 -0.34 1.53 -1.46
N ARG A 338 0.09 0.40 -2.04
CA ARG A 338 -0.12 -0.92 -1.44
C ARG A 338 0.57 -1.05 -0.08
N ALA A 339 1.78 -0.54 0.07
CA ALA A 339 2.48 -0.54 1.35
C ALA A 339 1.74 0.28 2.41
N LEU A 340 1.31 1.50 2.07
CA LEU A 340 0.55 2.38 2.97
C LEU A 340 -0.78 1.74 3.39
N LEU A 341 -1.53 1.16 2.45
CA LEU A 341 -2.77 0.45 2.75
C LEU A 341 -2.53 -0.75 3.68
N ALA A 342 -1.47 -1.53 3.44
CA ALA A 342 -1.13 -2.65 4.32
C ALA A 342 -0.79 -2.19 5.74
N ASP A 343 -0.13 -1.04 5.91
CA ASP A 343 0.15 -0.48 7.22
C ASP A 343 -1.11 0.05 7.92
N GLN A 344 -2.02 0.69 7.17
CA GLN A 344 -3.30 1.14 7.71
C GLN A 344 -4.17 -0.03 8.20
N VAL A 345 -4.26 -1.12 7.42
CA VAL A 345 -4.99 -2.33 7.83
C VAL A 345 -4.39 -2.91 9.11
N ARG A 346 -3.06 -3.03 9.19
CA ARG A 346 -2.37 -3.51 10.40
C ARG A 346 -2.61 -2.62 11.62
N ALA A 347 -2.67 -1.30 11.43
CA ALA A 347 -2.98 -0.37 12.51
C ALA A 347 -4.44 -0.52 12.99
N GLN A 348 -5.40 -0.68 12.07
CA GLN A 348 -6.80 -0.91 12.41
C GLN A 348 -7.00 -2.23 13.16
N GLU A 349 -6.32 -3.30 12.74
CA GLU A 349 -6.36 -4.59 13.44
C GLU A 349 -5.85 -4.46 14.89
N ARG A 350 -4.74 -3.74 15.11
CA ARG A 350 -4.23 -3.48 16.46
C ARG A 350 -5.23 -2.70 17.32
N LEU A 351 -5.83 -1.64 16.77
CA LEU A 351 -6.85 -0.87 17.49
C LEU A 351 -8.08 -1.71 17.82
N ALA A 352 -8.53 -2.58 16.92
CA ALA A 352 -9.64 -3.49 17.16
C ALA A 352 -9.32 -4.50 18.27
N GLN A 353 -8.09 -5.06 18.28
CA GLN A 353 -7.63 -5.97 19.33
C GLN A 353 -7.55 -5.28 20.69
N THR A 354 -6.99 -4.07 20.74
CA THR A 354 -6.92 -3.26 21.98
C THR A 354 -8.32 -2.95 22.50
N ASN A 355 -9.24 -2.49 21.64
CA ASN A 355 -10.63 -2.25 22.04
C ASN A 355 -11.33 -3.51 22.56
N ALA A 356 -11.09 -4.67 21.94
CA ALA A 356 -11.63 -5.95 22.41
C ALA A 356 -11.02 -6.39 23.75
N ALA A 357 -9.76 -6.05 24.03
CA ALA A 357 -9.14 -6.26 25.34
C ALA A 357 -9.78 -5.35 26.40
N LEU A 358 -9.84 -4.03 26.15
CA LEU A 358 -10.46 -3.06 27.06
C LEU A 358 -11.92 -3.43 27.38
N ARG A 359 -12.71 -3.82 26.39
CA ARG A 359 -14.10 -4.25 26.61
C ARG A 359 -14.19 -5.45 27.56
N ARG A 360 -13.29 -6.43 27.43
CA ARG A 360 -13.22 -7.57 28.34
C ARG A 360 -12.81 -7.15 29.74
N ASP A 361 -11.86 -6.23 29.87
CA ASP A 361 -11.40 -5.74 31.17
C ASP A 361 -12.50 -4.96 31.90
N ILE A 362 -13.24 -4.09 31.19
CA ILE A 362 -14.42 -3.39 31.71
C ILE A 362 -15.50 -4.39 32.15
N GLN A 363 -15.79 -5.42 31.34
CA GLN A 363 -16.76 -6.46 31.71
C GLN A 363 -16.35 -7.20 32.99
N ARG A 364 -15.06 -7.57 33.13
CA ARG A 364 -14.55 -8.21 34.35
C ARG A 364 -14.64 -7.29 35.57
N ALA A 365 -14.26 -6.02 35.42
CA ALA A 365 -14.34 -5.04 36.49
C ALA A 365 -15.80 -4.83 36.95
N SER A 366 -16.73 -4.69 36.00
CA SER A 366 -18.16 -4.55 36.30
C SER A 366 -18.75 -5.78 36.98
N ALA A 367 -18.35 -6.99 36.55
CA ALA A 367 -18.75 -8.23 37.22
C ALA A 367 -18.25 -8.29 38.67
N GLY A 368 -16.98 -7.92 38.91
CA GLY A 368 -16.41 -7.90 40.27
C GLY A 368 -17.08 -6.88 41.20
N VAL A 369 -17.48 -5.71 40.69
CA VAL A 369 -18.26 -4.72 41.45
C VAL A 369 -19.62 -5.28 41.83
N THR A 370 -20.30 -5.94 40.89
CA THR A 370 -21.63 -6.53 41.12
C THR A 370 -21.56 -7.63 42.17
N GLU A 371 -20.60 -8.55 42.05
CA GLU A 371 -20.39 -9.63 43.01
C GLU A 371 -20.09 -9.11 44.42
N THR A 372 -19.24 -8.07 44.52
CA THR A 372 -18.92 -7.44 45.80
C THR A 372 -20.17 -6.79 46.43
N ASN A 373 -20.99 -6.14 45.61
CA ASN A 373 -22.24 -5.52 46.06
C ASN A 373 -23.27 -6.56 46.52
N GLU A 374 -23.42 -7.67 45.79
CA GLU A 374 -24.32 -8.77 46.17
C GLU A 374 -23.90 -9.40 47.50
N ARG A 375 -22.60 -9.67 47.70
CA ARG A 375 -22.08 -10.18 48.99
C ARG A 375 -22.33 -9.18 50.12
N TYR A 376 -22.18 -7.88 49.85
CA TYR A 376 -22.43 -6.83 50.83
C TYR A 376 -23.91 -6.79 51.23
N LEU A 377 -24.83 -6.83 50.26
CA LEU A 377 -26.27 -6.89 50.52
C LEU A 377 -26.69 -8.16 51.25
N ALA A 378 -26.14 -9.31 50.88
CA ALA A 378 -26.41 -10.58 51.56
C ALA A 378 -25.99 -10.54 53.04
N ARG A 379 -24.82 -9.94 53.33
CA ARG A 379 -24.35 -9.75 54.70
C ARG A 379 -25.27 -8.83 55.51
N ILE A 380 -25.73 -7.73 54.92
CA ILE A 380 -26.71 -6.84 55.58
C ILE A 380 -28.01 -7.60 55.87
N GLY A 381 -28.49 -8.40 54.93
CA GLY A 381 -29.66 -9.25 55.12
C GLY A 381 -29.51 -10.22 56.30
N ALA A 382 -28.34 -10.86 56.42
CA ALA A 382 -28.03 -11.74 57.54
C ALA A 382 -27.98 -10.99 58.88
N ASP A 383 -27.27 -9.86 58.94
CA ASP A 383 -27.16 -9.04 60.16
C ASP A 383 -28.54 -8.53 60.64
N LEU A 384 -29.45 -8.19 59.71
CA LEU A 384 -30.84 -7.79 60.04
C LEU A 384 -31.69 -8.96 60.55
N HIS A 385 -31.50 -10.15 59.98
CA HIS A 385 -32.25 -11.34 60.35
C HIS A 385 -31.83 -11.87 61.73
N ASP A 386 -30.52 -11.97 61.97
CA ASP A 386 -30.00 -12.63 63.17
C ASP A 386 -30.12 -11.79 64.44
N GLY A 387 -30.18 -10.46 64.33
CA GLY A 387 -30.36 -9.58 65.48
C GLY A 387 -31.80 -9.06 65.61
N PRO A 388 -32.15 -7.98 64.89
CA PRO A 388 -33.45 -7.33 65.04
C PRO A 388 -34.67 -8.22 64.81
N ALA A 389 -34.66 -9.05 63.76
CA ALA A 389 -35.83 -9.85 63.42
C ALA A 389 -36.10 -10.93 64.48
N GLN A 390 -35.06 -11.54 65.06
CA GLN A 390 -35.20 -12.48 66.17
C GLN A 390 -35.72 -11.80 67.44
N LEU A 391 -35.19 -10.62 67.79
CA LEU A 391 -35.66 -9.86 68.96
C LEU A 391 -37.11 -9.39 68.80
N LEU A 392 -37.51 -8.98 67.59
CA LEU A 392 -38.91 -8.65 67.28
C LEU A 392 -39.81 -9.89 67.32
N SER A 393 -39.34 -11.05 66.87
CA SER A 393 -40.09 -12.31 66.96
C SER A 393 -40.29 -12.75 68.41
N LEU A 394 -39.26 -12.62 69.25
CA LEU A 394 -39.37 -12.85 70.68
C LEU A 394 -40.36 -11.87 71.33
N ALA A 395 -40.30 -10.59 70.95
CA ALA A 395 -41.25 -9.59 71.42
C ALA A 395 -42.70 -9.95 71.03
N ALA A 396 -42.96 -10.38 69.78
CA ALA A 396 -44.29 -10.80 69.35
C ALA A 396 -44.83 -11.98 70.18
N LEU A 397 -44.03 -13.03 70.39
CA LEU A 397 -44.43 -14.18 71.21
C LEU A 397 -44.73 -13.80 72.67
N ARG A 398 -43.97 -12.85 73.22
CA ARG A 398 -44.19 -12.36 74.59
C ARG A 398 -45.46 -11.51 74.70
N LEU A 399 -45.81 -10.76 73.67
CA LEU A 399 -47.06 -10.01 73.61
C LEU A 399 -48.28 -10.95 73.64
N ASP A 400 -48.26 -12.03 72.85
CA ASP A 400 -49.33 -13.05 72.85
C ASP A 400 -49.48 -13.71 74.23
N SER A 401 -48.38 -13.98 74.93
CA SER A 401 -48.42 -14.55 76.29
C SER A 401 -48.96 -13.58 77.35
N LEU A 402 -48.79 -12.27 77.12
CA LEU A 402 -49.23 -11.20 78.02
C LEU A 402 -50.76 -11.06 78.03
N GLU A 403 -51.41 -11.32 76.89
CA GLU A 403 -52.88 -11.32 76.76
C GLU A 403 -53.52 -12.49 77.52
N ALA A 404 -52.81 -13.62 77.66
CA ALA A 404 -53.28 -14.81 78.36
C ALA A 404 -53.01 -14.80 79.89
N GLU A 405 -52.07 -13.98 80.36
CA GLU A 405 -51.62 -13.98 81.75
C GLU A 405 -52.59 -13.22 82.67
N SER A 406 -53.13 -13.89 83.70
CA SER A 406 -54.17 -13.33 84.59
C SER A 406 -53.60 -12.69 85.87
N CYS A 407 -52.36 -13.02 86.25
CA CYS A 407 -51.73 -12.49 87.46
C CYS A 407 -51.12 -11.09 87.22
N PRO A 408 -51.52 -10.05 87.99
CA PRO A 408 -51.04 -8.68 87.78
C PRO A 408 -49.52 -8.50 87.90
N ALA A 409 -48.89 -9.22 88.83
CA ALA A 409 -47.44 -9.13 89.06
C ALA A 409 -46.64 -9.79 87.92
N ALA A 410 -47.05 -10.98 87.49
CA ALA A 410 -46.41 -11.69 86.37
C ALA A 410 -46.60 -10.96 85.04
N ARG A 411 -47.79 -10.36 84.82
CA ARG A 411 -48.08 -9.52 83.65
C ARG A 411 -47.18 -8.28 83.59
N ALA A 412 -46.92 -7.64 84.73
CA ALA A 412 -46.02 -6.48 84.80
C ALA A 412 -44.56 -6.84 84.48
N GLU A 413 -44.10 -8.02 84.92
CA GLU A 413 -42.76 -8.53 84.62
C GLU A 413 -42.59 -8.87 83.14
N GLN A 414 -43.54 -9.61 82.56
CA GLN A 414 -43.56 -9.91 81.12
C GLN A 414 -43.61 -8.64 80.25
N PHE A 415 -44.35 -7.61 80.68
CA PHE A 415 -44.38 -6.32 79.98
C PHE A 415 -43.04 -5.60 80.04
N ALA A 416 -42.34 -5.69 81.17
CA ALA A 416 -41.00 -5.14 81.30
C ALA A 416 -39.99 -5.85 80.39
N GLU A 417 -40.06 -7.18 80.24
CA GLU A 417 -39.22 -7.95 79.32
C GLU A 417 -39.53 -7.65 77.86
N LEU A 418 -40.81 -7.58 77.49
CA LEU A 418 -41.26 -7.19 76.15
C LEU A 418 -40.70 -5.81 75.76
N ARG A 419 -40.81 -4.84 76.66
CA ARG A 419 -40.29 -3.48 76.45
C ARG A 419 -38.76 -3.48 76.28
N ARG A 420 -38.03 -4.37 76.98
CA ARG A 420 -36.58 -4.53 76.80
C ARG A 420 -36.26 -5.12 75.43
N ALA A 421 -36.90 -6.23 75.03
CA ALA A 421 -36.67 -6.86 73.73
C ALA A 421 -36.93 -5.91 72.54
N LEU A 422 -38.01 -5.11 72.60
CA LEU A 422 -38.29 -4.05 71.63
C LEU A 422 -37.23 -2.93 71.63
N ALA A 423 -36.78 -2.50 72.80
CA ALA A 423 -35.74 -1.48 72.93
C ALA A 423 -34.40 -1.97 72.36
N ASP A 424 -34.04 -3.23 72.62
CA ASP A 424 -32.83 -3.86 72.12
C ASP A 424 -32.90 -4.05 70.59
N ALA A 425 -34.03 -4.52 70.05
CA ALA A 425 -34.26 -4.61 68.60
C ALA A 425 -34.14 -3.24 67.92
N MET A 426 -34.74 -2.19 68.49
CA MET A 426 -34.60 -0.83 67.98
C MET A 426 -33.16 -0.31 68.07
N ALA A 427 -32.41 -0.67 69.12
CA ALA A 427 -31.01 -0.30 69.27
C ALA A 427 -30.14 -0.98 68.18
N GLU A 428 -30.39 -2.24 67.88
CA GLU A 428 -29.70 -3.00 66.83
C GLU A 428 -30.04 -2.49 65.43
N ILE A 429 -31.32 -2.25 65.11
CA ILE A 429 -31.72 -1.63 63.83
C ILE A 429 -31.05 -0.27 63.66
N ARG A 430 -31.00 0.55 64.72
CA ARG A 430 -30.32 1.85 64.68
C ARG A 430 -28.81 1.68 64.54
N ALA A 431 -28.20 0.65 65.12
CA ALA A 431 -26.78 0.34 64.96
C ALA A 431 -26.46 -0.05 63.51
N ILE A 432 -27.22 -0.98 62.91
CA ILE A 432 -27.11 -1.37 61.50
C ILE A 432 -27.36 -0.17 60.58
N SER A 433 -28.44 0.58 60.81
CA SER A 433 -28.80 1.75 59.99
C SER A 433 -27.74 2.87 60.03
N ARG A 434 -27.08 3.09 61.17
CA ARG A 434 -25.91 4.00 61.27
C ARG A 434 -24.64 3.38 60.65
N GLY A 435 -24.55 2.05 60.68
CA GLY A 435 -23.59 1.28 59.89
C GLY A 435 -23.80 1.45 58.37
N LEU A 436 -24.99 1.83 57.92
CA LEU A 436 -25.33 2.04 56.50
C LEU A 436 -25.41 3.52 56.09
N SER A 437 -25.86 4.40 56.98
CA SER A 437 -26.05 5.82 56.73
C SER A 437 -24.82 6.64 57.12
N LEU A 438 -24.28 7.41 56.16
CA LEU A 438 -23.35 8.49 56.44
C LEU A 438 -24.11 9.82 56.43
N PRO A 439 -24.42 10.42 57.59
CA PRO A 439 -25.19 11.66 57.62
C PRO A 439 -24.33 12.85 57.16
N GLY A 440 -24.58 13.35 55.94
CA GLY A 440 -24.17 14.69 55.49
C GLY A 440 -22.67 14.97 55.48
N ILE A 441 -21.84 13.96 55.15
CA ILE A 441 -20.37 14.05 55.12
C ILE A 441 -19.83 14.60 53.78
N ALA A 442 -20.66 14.71 52.75
CA ALA A 442 -20.27 15.33 51.48
C ALA A 442 -20.01 16.83 51.68
N ASP A 443 -18.96 17.35 51.02
CA ASP A 443 -18.62 18.78 50.94
C ASP A 443 -18.23 19.46 52.26
N ARG A 444 -17.80 18.68 53.27
CA ARG A 444 -17.29 19.20 54.55
C ARG A 444 -15.77 19.02 54.68
N PRO A 445 -15.06 19.96 55.34
CA PRO A 445 -13.67 19.78 55.74
C PRO A 445 -13.46 18.49 56.54
N VAL A 446 -12.32 17.83 56.37
CA VAL A 446 -12.00 16.60 57.11
C VAL A 446 -12.00 16.80 58.64
N THR A 447 -11.68 18.00 59.11
CA THR A 447 -11.75 18.40 60.52
C THR A 447 -13.18 18.29 61.07
N GLU A 448 -14.19 18.71 60.30
CA GLU A 448 -15.60 18.61 60.67
C GLU A 448 -16.06 17.15 60.72
N VAL A 449 -15.59 16.32 59.79
CA VAL A 449 -15.92 14.88 59.75
C VAL A 449 -15.38 14.14 60.99
N VAL A 450 -14.13 14.40 61.37
CA VAL A 450 -13.53 13.81 62.57
C VAL A 450 -14.22 14.34 63.83
N ARG A 451 -14.43 15.65 63.93
CA ARG A 451 -15.16 16.27 65.06
C ARG A 451 -16.53 15.62 65.24
N ARG A 452 -17.30 15.49 64.16
CA ARG A 452 -18.63 14.89 64.18
C ARG A 452 -18.61 13.42 64.60
N ALA A 453 -17.64 12.63 64.13
CA ALA A 453 -17.48 11.24 64.55
C ALA A 453 -17.25 11.12 66.06
N VAL A 454 -16.39 11.99 66.62
CA VAL A 454 -16.11 12.05 68.06
C VAL A 454 -17.30 12.54 68.88
N GLU A 455 -17.99 13.61 68.43
CA GLU A 455 -19.18 14.14 69.10
C GLU A 455 -20.30 13.09 69.16
N ILE A 456 -20.56 12.38 68.06
CA ILE A 456 -21.54 11.29 68.03
C ILE A 456 -21.12 10.17 68.99
N HIS A 457 -19.84 9.80 69.02
CA HIS A 457 -19.36 8.78 69.94
C HIS A 457 -19.55 9.19 71.42
N ARG A 458 -19.10 10.39 71.80
CA ARG A 458 -19.28 10.95 73.16
C ARG A 458 -20.74 10.96 73.58
N ALA A 459 -21.64 11.37 72.69
CA ALA A 459 -23.08 11.40 72.98
C ALA A 459 -23.68 10.00 73.24
N LEU A 460 -23.14 8.96 72.59
CA LEU A 460 -23.64 7.58 72.70
C LEU A 460 -23.04 6.82 73.89
N THR A 461 -21.73 6.94 74.12
CA THR A 461 -21.02 6.13 75.12
C THR A 461 -20.83 6.86 76.45
N ARG A 462 -21.05 8.19 76.49
CA ARG A 462 -20.70 9.07 77.61
C ARG A 462 -19.22 8.99 78.02
N ALA A 463 -18.38 8.43 77.15
CA ALA A 463 -16.95 8.30 77.41
C ALA A 463 -16.23 9.61 77.06
N ASP A 464 -15.21 9.95 77.85
CA ASP A 464 -14.34 11.07 77.53
C ASP A 464 -13.36 10.68 76.41
N VAL A 465 -13.20 11.57 75.44
CA VAL A 465 -12.34 11.37 74.27
C VAL A 465 -11.57 12.66 74.06
N ALA A 466 -10.26 12.69 74.26
CA ALA A 466 -9.47 13.88 73.94
C ALA A 466 -9.48 14.11 72.42
N LEU A 467 -9.69 15.35 71.97
CA LEU A 467 -9.80 15.69 70.56
C LEU A 467 -8.82 16.82 70.21
N GLU A 468 -7.86 16.52 69.34
CA GLU A 468 -6.90 17.47 68.80
C GLU A 468 -7.14 17.65 67.30
N LEU A 469 -7.53 18.86 66.89
CA LEU A 469 -7.78 19.20 65.49
C LEU A 469 -7.04 20.50 65.14
N PRO A 470 -6.54 20.65 63.90
CA PRO A 470 -6.12 21.94 63.39
C PRO A 470 -7.33 22.86 63.21
N ALA A 471 -7.07 24.17 63.10
CA ALA A 471 -8.12 25.19 62.92
C ALA A 471 -8.95 24.94 61.65
N ASP A 472 -8.28 24.64 60.54
CA ASP A 472 -8.88 24.34 59.25
C ASP A 472 -8.33 23.03 58.67
N GLY A 473 -9.04 22.46 57.70
CA GLY A 473 -8.57 21.29 56.96
C GLY A 473 -9.14 21.19 55.54
N PRO A 474 -8.52 20.40 54.66
CA PRO A 474 -8.97 20.26 53.29
C PRO A 474 -10.30 19.52 53.19
N VAL A 475 -11.02 19.77 52.10
CA VAL A 475 -12.14 18.93 51.68
C VAL A 475 -11.56 17.76 50.87
N LEU A 476 -11.61 16.56 51.44
CA LEU A 476 -11.14 15.36 50.74
C LEU A 476 -12.24 14.83 49.78
N PRO A 477 -11.88 14.06 48.74
CA PRO A 477 -12.84 13.32 47.94
C PRO A 477 -13.78 12.50 48.83
N ARG A 478 -15.07 12.44 48.45
CA ARG A 478 -16.13 11.83 49.26
C ARG A 478 -15.71 10.47 49.81
N ALA A 479 -15.17 9.58 48.97
CA ALA A 479 -14.72 8.24 49.39
C ALA A 479 -13.67 8.26 50.51
N ARG A 480 -12.72 9.20 50.50
CA ARG A 480 -11.71 9.38 51.55
C ARG A 480 -12.35 9.92 52.84
N LEU A 481 -13.30 10.87 52.75
CA LEU A 481 -14.06 11.34 53.92
C LEU A 481 -14.86 10.20 54.58
N ILE A 482 -15.46 9.31 53.78
CA ILE A 482 -16.14 8.11 54.28
C ILE A 482 -15.16 7.21 55.04
N ALA A 483 -13.98 6.96 54.46
CA ALA A 483 -12.96 6.13 55.08
C ALA A 483 -12.45 6.73 56.40
N VAL A 484 -12.20 8.05 56.45
CA VAL A 484 -11.82 8.76 57.69
C VAL A 484 -12.89 8.63 58.76
N TYR A 485 -14.16 8.88 58.41
CA TYR A 485 -15.27 8.77 59.35
C TYR A 485 -15.36 7.36 59.95
N ARG A 486 -15.32 6.33 59.09
CA ARG A 486 -15.37 4.93 59.52
C ARG A 486 -14.16 4.54 60.36
N PHE A 487 -12.98 5.07 60.05
CA PHE A 487 -11.77 4.82 60.83
C PHE A 487 -11.87 5.36 62.25
N VAL A 488 -12.34 6.60 62.42
CA VAL A 488 -12.55 7.17 63.76
C VAL A 488 -13.63 6.41 64.52
N GLN A 489 -14.75 6.07 63.85
CA GLN A 489 -15.85 5.31 64.44
C GLN A 489 -15.40 3.94 64.94
N GLU A 490 -14.75 3.16 64.09
CA GLU A 490 -14.28 1.80 64.40
C GLU A 490 -13.20 1.83 65.49
N GLY A 491 -12.26 2.80 65.41
CA GLY A 491 -11.22 2.96 66.42
C GLY A 491 -11.78 3.25 67.82
N LEU A 492 -12.71 4.20 67.94
CA LEU A 492 -13.35 4.53 69.21
C LEU A 492 -14.28 3.42 69.72
N SER A 493 -14.99 2.73 68.81
CA SER A 493 -15.79 1.56 69.15
C SER A 493 -14.93 0.45 69.76
N ASN A 494 -13.79 0.15 69.12
CA ASN A 494 -12.85 -0.85 69.61
C ASN A 494 -12.22 -0.44 70.94
N ALA A 495 -11.85 0.83 71.11
CA ALA A 495 -11.35 1.34 72.39
C ALA A 495 -12.42 1.25 73.51
N THR A 496 -13.69 1.51 73.21
CA THR A 496 -14.75 1.34 74.21
C THR A 496 -14.94 -0.14 74.58
N ARG A 497 -15.00 -1.02 73.57
CA ARG A 497 -15.30 -2.45 73.76
C ARG A 497 -14.15 -3.23 74.40
N HIS A 498 -12.91 -2.93 74.02
CA HIS A 498 -11.74 -3.73 74.39
C HIS A 498 -10.83 -3.03 75.41
N ALA A 499 -10.87 -1.70 75.50
CA ALA A 499 -10.09 -0.91 76.45
C ALA A 499 -10.93 -0.24 77.56
N GLY A 500 -12.23 -0.53 77.61
CA GLY A 500 -13.14 0.05 78.60
C GLY A 500 -13.25 1.58 78.52
N GLY A 501 -12.85 2.17 77.38
CA GLY A 501 -12.81 3.62 77.19
C GLY A 501 -11.66 4.34 77.90
N ALA A 502 -10.65 3.64 78.41
CA ALA A 502 -9.55 4.26 79.14
C ALA A 502 -8.65 5.13 78.23
N GLY A 503 -8.60 6.45 78.51
CA GLY A 503 -7.63 7.36 77.90
C GLY A 503 -7.75 7.51 76.38
N MET A 504 -8.98 7.48 75.85
CA MET A 504 -9.23 7.62 74.41
C MET A 504 -8.83 9.01 73.90
N ALA A 505 -8.13 9.06 72.77
CA ALA A 505 -7.77 10.30 72.09
C ALA A 505 -7.86 10.15 70.57
N VAL A 506 -8.27 11.24 69.90
CA VAL A 506 -8.29 11.37 68.45
C VAL A 506 -7.53 12.63 68.06
N ALA A 507 -6.53 12.49 67.19
CA ALA A 507 -5.75 13.60 66.69
C ALA A 507 -5.76 13.62 65.16
N LEU A 508 -6.03 14.79 64.57
CA LEU A 508 -5.84 15.05 63.15
C LEU A 508 -4.62 15.96 62.96
N ARG A 509 -3.73 15.60 62.03
CA ARG A 509 -2.56 16.41 61.66
C ARG A 509 -2.49 16.59 60.15
N LEU A 510 -2.06 17.78 59.74
CA LEU A 510 -1.84 18.17 58.36
C LEU A 510 -0.35 18.46 58.20
N GLU A 511 0.42 17.48 57.72
CA GLU A 511 1.88 17.57 57.63
C GLU A 511 2.34 17.00 56.28
N GLY A 512 3.27 17.71 55.61
CA GLY A 512 3.90 17.24 54.38
C GLY A 512 2.92 16.92 53.24
N GLY A 513 1.83 17.69 53.10
CA GLY A 513 0.80 17.44 52.09
C GLY A 513 -0.05 16.20 52.36
N ARG A 514 -0.09 15.71 53.60
CA ARG A 514 -0.90 14.55 54.00
C ARG A 514 -1.81 14.87 55.17
N VAL A 515 -3.02 14.31 55.12
CA VAL A 515 -3.97 14.28 56.23
C VAL A 515 -3.75 12.98 57.01
N THR A 516 -3.33 13.09 58.27
CA THR A 516 -3.11 11.93 59.15
C THR A 516 -4.07 11.98 60.31
N VAL A 517 -4.82 10.90 60.52
CA VAL A 517 -5.76 10.74 61.64
C VAL A 517 -5.26 9.61 62.53
N THR A 518 -5.15 9.90 63.82
CA THR A 518 -4.70 8.96 64.84
C THR A 518 -5.81 8.73 65.85
N VAL A 519 -6.10 7.47 66.17
CA VAL A 519 -7.00 7.09 67.27
C VAL A 519 -6.19 6.25 68.25
N SER A 520 -6.20 6.60 69.54
CA SER A 520 -5.43 5.89 70.56
C SER A 520 -6.22 5.66 71.84
N ASP A 521 -5.90 4.59 72.56
CA ASP A 521 -6.39 4.29 73.91
C ASP A 521 -5.23 3.91 74.86
N ARG A 522 -5.51 3.91 76.17
CA ARG A 522 -4.60 3.47 77.23
C ARG A 522 -5.06 2.17 77.90
N GLY A 523 -5.76 1.33 77.14
CA GLY A 523 -6.27 0.06 77.61
C GLY A 523 -5.22 -1.04 77.76
N PRO A 524 -5.66 -2.30 77.94
CA PRO A 524 -4.76 -3.42 78.14
C PRO A 524 -3.89 -3.74 76.92
N GLY A 525 -4.21 -3.20 75.73
CA GLY A 525 -3.49 -3.49 74.49
C GLY A 525 -3.47 -4.98 74.14
N PHE A 526 -2.74 -5.35 73.10
CA PHE A 526 -2.57 -6.74 72.69
C PHE A 526 -1.21 -6.97 72.01
N ALA A 527 -0.78 -8.23 71.98
CA ALA A 527 0.42 -8.62 71.27
C ALA A 527 0.15 -8.65 69.76
N MET A 528 0.89 -7.84 69.00
CA MET A 528 0.80 -7.86 67.54
C MET A 528 1.29 -9.20 66.97
N PRO A 529 0.54 -9.84 66.06
CA PRO A 529 1.02 -11.04 65.38
C PRO A 529 2.28 -10.74 64.55
N LEU A 530 3.15 -11.75 64.39
CA LEU A 530 4.42 -11.66 63.63
C LEU A 530 4.21 -11.56 62.11
N ALA A 531 3.01 -11.90 61.62
CA ALA A 531 2.60 -11.74 60.23
C ALA A 531 1.77 -10.44 60.05
N PRO A 532 1.70 -9.84 58.85
CA PRO A 532 0.95 -8.60 58.59
C PRO A 532 -0.58 -8.83 58.57
N ASP A 533 -1.10 -9.72 59.42
CA ASP A 533 -2.53 -9.96 59.52
C ASP A 533 -3.14 -8.97 60.52
N ILE A 534 -4.11 -8.20 60.04
CA ILE A 534 -4.77 -7.16 60.82
C ILE A 534 -5.88 -7.82 61.64
N PRO A 535 -5.88 -7.70 62.97
CA PRO A 535 -6.84 -8.39 63.82
C PRO A 535 -8.25 -7.84 63.63
N GLY A 536 -9.22 -8.75 63.51
CA GLY A 536 -10.64 -8.43 63.40
C GLY A 536 -11.09 -8.04 61.99
N LEU A 537 -12.29 -8.50 61.61
CA LEU A 537 -12.89 -8.23 60.29
C LEU A 537 -13.09 -6.73 60.01
N GLY A 538 -13.34 -5.92 61.05
CA GLY A 538 -13.56 -4.48 60.95
C GLY A 538 -12.31 -3.71 60.52
N LEU A 539 -11.19 -3.90 61.22
CA LEU A 539 -9.93 -3.21 60.95
C LEU A 539 -9.28 -3.68 59.64
N ARG A 540 -9.44 -4.96 59.27
CA ARG A 540 -8.98 -5.50 57.98
C ARG A 540 -9.74 -4.92 56.79
N GLY A 541 -11.07 -4.91 56.82
CA GLY A 541 -11.87 -4.31 55.75
C GLY A 541 -11.63 -2.81 55.61
N LEU A 542 -11.33 -2.13 56.72
CA LEU A 542 -10.98 -0.73 56.73
C LEU A 542 -9.58 -0.46 56.13
N SER A 543 -8.58 -1.30 56.41
CA SER A 543 -7.24 -1.14 55.84
C SER A 543 -7.22 -1.38 54.32
N GLU A 544 -7.92 -2.41 53.85
CA GLU A 544 -8.08 -2.72 52.42
C GLU A 544 -8.76 -1.55 51.69
N ARG A 545 -9.79 -0.97 52.32
CA ARG A 545 -10.47 0.23 51.80
C ARG A 545 -9.56 1.45 51.76
N ILE A 546 -8.80 1.74 52.83
CA ILE A 546 -7.88 2.88 52.87
C ILE A 546 -6.80 2.74 51.80
N ALA A 547 -6.24 1.53 51.62
CA ALA A 547 -5.27 1.23 50.58
C ALA A 547 -5.85 1.44 49.16
N SER A 548 -7.09 0.97 48.91
CA SER A 548 -7.77 1.16 47.62
C SER A 548 -8.02 2.63 47.25
N LEU A 549 -7.97 3.54 48.23
CA LEU A 549 -8.15 4.98 48.06
C LEU A 549 -6.83 5.77 48.04
N GLY A 550 -5.69 5.07 47.93
CA GLY A 550 -4.34 5.64 47.92
C GLY A 550 -3.83 6.09 49.29
N GLY A 551 -4.42 5.58 50.37
CA GLY A 551 -4.01 5.88 51.75
C GLY A 551 -3.15 4.78 52.38
N SER A 552 -2.59 5.08 53.54
CA SER A 552 -1.88 4.10 54.38
C SER A 552 -2.57 3.91 55.72
N PHE A 553 -2.51 2.68 56.23
CA PHE A 553 -3.07 2.29 57.53
C PHE A 553 -1.99 1.59 58.34
N ALA A 554 -1.88 1.91 59.63
CA ALA A 554 -0.98 1.24 60.56
C ALA A 554 -1.62 1.04 61.93
N ILE A 555 -1.27 -0.08 62.57
CA ILE A 555 -1.66 -0.42 63.93
C ILE A 555 -0.40 -0.62 64.77
N ARG A 556 -0.41 -0.08 65.99
CA ARG A 556 0.60 -0.34 67.01
C ARG A 556 -0.12 -0.68 68.30
N SER A 557 0.10 -1.87 68.84
CA SER A 557 -0.41 -2.27 70.16
C SER A 557 0.67 -3.05 70.90
N ARG A 558 0.71 -2.89 72.22
CA ARG A 558 1.54 -3.70 73.12
C ARG A 558 0.74 -4.00 74.39
N PRO A 559 0.83 -5.22 74.96
CA PRO A 559 0.19 -5.52 76.24
C PRO A 559 0.59 -4.51 77.31
N GLY A 560 -0.39 -3.94 78.01
CA GLY A 560 -0.26 -2.93 79.06
C GLY A 560 -0.02 -1.49 78.58
N ALA A 561 0.11 -1.23 77.27
CA ALA A 561 0.44 0.10 76.73
C ALA A 561 -0.63 0.70 75.80
N GLY A 562 -1.82 0.08 75.72
CA GLY A 562 -2.91 0.51 74.85
C GLY A 562 -2.70 0.22 73.36
N THR A 563 -3.57 0.78 72.52
CA THR A 563 -3.53 0.64 71.07
C THR A 563 -3.53 2.01 70.38
N VAL A 564 -2.80 2.11 69.27
CA VAL A 564 -2.73 3.29 68.41
C VAL A 564 -2.98 2.89 66.96
N LEU A 565 -3.99 3.51 66.36
CA LEU A 565 -4.35 3.38 64.95
C LEU A 565 -3.91 4.63 64.21
N HIS A 566 -3.35 4.47 63.02
CA HIS A 566 -3.01 5.58 62.11
C HIS A 566 -3.62 5.36 60.73
N LEU A 567 -4.21 6.42 60.19
CA LEU A 567 -4.66 6.54 58.80
C LEU A 567 -3.99 7.76 58.17
N SER A 568 -3.51 7.65 56.93
CA SER A 568 -2.96 8.80 56.20
C SER A 568 -3.41 8.83 54.73
N PHE A 569 -3.88 9.99 54.27
CA PHE A 569 -4.20 10.28 52.86
C PHE A 569 -3.38 11.47 52.34
N PRO A 570 -3.05 11.54 51.05
CA PRO A 570 -2.60 12.78 50.44
C PRO A 570 -3.72 13.84 50.52
N ALA A 571 -3.33 15.08 50.85
CA ALA A 571 -4.24 16.21 51.04
C ALA A 571 -4.83 16.73 49.74
N ASP A 572 -4.12 16.53 48.62
CA ASP A 572 -4.54 16.92 47.27
C ASP A 572 -5.00 15.71 46.44
N GLU A 573 -5.92 15.95 45.50
CA GLU A 573 -6.06 15.07 44.33
C GLU A 573 -4.90 15.37 43.39
N GLU A 574 -3.87 14.53 43.40
CA GLU A 574 -3.15 14.29 42.16
C GLU A 574 -3.94 13.18 41.43
N PRO A 575 -4.66 13.48 40.34
CA PRO A 575 -5.19 12.45 39.47
C PRO A 575 -4.00 11.83 38.74
N ASP A 576 -3.37 10.85 39.36
CA ASP A 576 -2.41 9.98 38.68
C ASP A 576 -3.20 9.03 37.77
N LEU A 577 -3.57 9.55 36.59
CA LEU A 577 -3.94 8.76 35.42
C LEU A 577 -2.70 8.67 34.53
N ALA A 578 -1.86 7.69 34.85
CA ALA A 578 -0.88 7.12 33.92
C ALA A 578 -1.57 6.28 32.84
#